data_AF-A0A7C1ZNQ5-F1
#
_entry.id   AF-A0A7C1ZNQ5-F1
#
_cell.length_a   1.000
_cell.length_b   1.000
_cell.length_c   1.000
_cell.angle_alpha   90.00
_cell.angle_beta   90.00
_cell.angle_gamma   90.00
#
_symmetry.space_group_name_H-M   'P 1'
#
loop_
_entity.id
_entity.type
_entity.pdbx_description
1 polymer ?
#
loop_
_entity_poly.entity_id
_entity_poly.type
_entity_poly.pdbx_seq_one_letter_code
_entity_poly.pdbx_strand_id
1 'polypeptide(L)'
;MGKNSKKKLVFSVKANHCIIRGVVKKLQDDNKIDLVVHDPTQDFFELETIPQFLEDIDLLVVKVRNDCSIDLLHLAKIYKIPTL
;
A
#
# COMPACT_ATOMS: atom_id res chain seq x y z
N MET A 1 19.66 6.69 -19.95
CA MET A 1 19.07 7.27 -18.72
C MET A 1 18.44 6.12 -17.94
N GLY A 2 19.12 5.64 -16.88
CA GLY A 2 18.64 4.49 -16.12
C GLY A 2 17.40 4.84 -15.30
N LYS A 3 16.32 4.09 -15.46
CA LYS A 3 15.15 4.18 -14.57
C LYS A 3 15.64 4.06 -13.13
N ASN A 4 15.39 5.07 -12.32
CA ASN A 4 15.59 5.01 -10.88
C ASN A 4 14.50 4.06 -10.33
N SER A 5 14.67 2.74 -10.46
CA SER A 5 13.58 1.78 -10.25
C SER A 5 13.42 1.45 -8.77
N LYS A 6 13.06 2.46 -7.97
CA LYS A 6 12.52 2.20 -6.65
C LYS A 6 11.30 1.29 -6.78
N LYS A 7 11.16 0.34 -5.86
CA LYS A 7 10.01 -0.54 -5.77
C LYS A 7 8.86 0.21 -5.12
N LYS A 8 7.74 0.34 -5.82
CA LYS A 8 6.54 1.00 -5.29
C LYS A 8 5.84 0.06 -4.33
N LEU A 9 5.89 0.40 -3.05
CA LEU A 9 5.25 -0.35 -1.97
C LEU A 9 4.08 0.47 -1.45
N VAL A 10 2.89 -0.11 -1.49
CA VAL A 10 1.72 0.44 -0.81
C VAL A 10 1.55 -0.27 0.52
N PHE A 11 1.49 0.49 1.61
CA PHE A 11 1.23 -0.03 2.94
C PHE A 11 -0.12 0.49 3.46
N SER A 12 -1.16 -0.36 3.35
CA SER A 12 -2.52 -0.07 3.82
C SER A 12 -2.64 -0.45 5.30
N VAL A 13 -2.71 0.55 6.17
CA VAL A 13 -2.64 0.37 7.62
C VAL A 13 -3.19 1.57 8.40
N LYS A 14 -3.74 1.33 9.60
CA LYS A 14 -4.05 2.39 10.55
C LYS A 14 -2.77 3.12 10.98
N ALA A 15 -2.53 4.32 10.44
CA ALA A 15 -1.28 5.05 10.55
C ALA A 15 -0.98 5.53 11.99
N ASN A 16 -2.03 5.72 12.80
CA ASN A 16 -1.90 6.27 14.16
C ASN A 16 -1.50 5.26 15.25
N HIS A 17 -0.67 4.27 14.92
CA HIS A 17 -0.17 3.27 15.88
C HIS A 17 1.36 3.34 16.00
N CYS A 18 1.90 3.37 17.22
CA CYS A 18 3.33 3.58 17.48
C CYS A 18 4.24 2.58 16.74
N ILE A 19 3.88 1.30 16.74
CA ILE A 19 4.60 0.26 15.99
C ILE A 19 4.59 0.55 14.47
N ILE A 20 3.44 0.96 13.92
CA ILE A 20 3.28 1.25 12.49
C ILE A 20 4.14 2.43 12.08
N ARG A 21 4.19 3.50 12.90
CA ARG A 21 5.09 4.64 12.66
C ARG A 21 6.56 4.21 12.58
N GLY A 22 6.97 3.27 13.43
CA GLY A 22 8.33 2.70 13.39
C GLY A 22 8.62 1.92 12.11
N VAL A 23 7.64 1.16 11.60
CA VAL A 23 7.76 0.44 10.32
C VAL A 23 7.80 1.41 9.15
N VAL A 24 6.89 2.38 9.10
CA VAL A 24 6.83 3.42 8.05
C VAL A 24 8.16 4.16 7.97
N LYS A 25 8.70 4.60 9.11
CA LYS A 25 10.00 5.29 9.14
C LYS A 25 11.12 4.43 8.53
N LYS A 26 11.22 3.16 8.92
CA LYS A 26 12.22 2.24 8.37
C LYS A 26 12.09 2.05 6.86
N LEU A 27 10.87 1.97 6.35
CA LEU A 27 10.59 1.82 4.91
C LEU A 27 10.88 3.10 4.12
N GLN A 28 10.61 4.28 4.71
CA GLN A 28 10.93 5.58 4.11
C GLN A 28 12.44 5.85 4.05
N ASP A 29 13.19 5.37 5.05
CA ASP A 29 14.64 5.51 5.10
C ASP A 29 15.36 4.59 4.07
N ASP A 30 14.65 3.62 3.46
CA ASP A 30 15.19 2.75 2.41
C ASP A 30 15.13 3.43 1.03
N ASN A 31 16.29 3.70 0.45
CA ASN A 31 16.39 4.36 -0.86
C ASN A 31 15.90 3.50 -2.04
N LYS A 32 15.62 2.21 -1.83
CA LYS A 32 15.07 1.30 -2.85
C LYS A 32 13.55 1.27 -2.85
N ILE A 33 12.89 1.84 -1.85
CA ILE A 33 11.45 1.78 -1.68
C ILE A 33 10.84 3.14 -1.98
N ASP A 34 9.79 3.14 -2.81
CA ASP A 34 8.86 4.25 -2.93
C ASP A 34 7.60 3.90 -2.15
N LEU A 35 7.49 4.43 -0.93
CA LEU A 35 6.44 4.06 0.01
C LEU A 35 5.23 4.98 -0.10
N VAL A 36 4.07 4.39 -0.34
CA VAL A 36 2.76 5.03 -0.18
C VAL A 36 2.10 4.44 1.07
N VAL A 37 1.70 5.30 2.02
CA VAL A 37 0.95 4.87 3.21
C VAL A 37 -0.52 5.25 3.02
N HIS A 38 -1.39 4.26 3.14
CA HIS A 38 -2.84 4.42 3.02
C HIS A 38 -3.50 4.05 4.34
N ASP A 39 -4.39 4.89 4.88
CA ASP A 39 -5.17 4.58 6.08
C ASP A 39 -6.63 4.33 5.71
N PRO A 40 -7.09 3.06 5.64
CA PRO A 40 -8.45 2.73 5.22
C PRO A 40 -9.54 3.19 6.21
N THR A 41 -9.16 3.78 7.35
CA THR A 41 -10.11 4.35 8.33
C THR A 41 -10.35 5.84 8.12
N GLN A 42 -9.55 6.50 7.28
CA GLN A 42 -9.61 7.93 7.02
C GLN A 42 -9.79 8.23 5.54
N ASP A 43 -9.35 7.31 4.68
CA ASP A 43 -9.41 7.41 3.23
C ASP A 43 -10.06 6.13 2.68
N PHE A 44 -11.22 6.26 2.04
CA PHE A 44 -11.95 5.13 1.48
C PHE A 44 -11.73 5.10 -0.02
N PHE A 45 -11.48 3.91 -0.55
CA PHE A 45 -11.40 3.75 -2.00
C PHE A 45 -12.78 3.83 -2.63
N GLU A 46 -12.97 4.81 -3.50
CA GLU A 46 -14.06 4.81 -4.46
C GLU A 46 -13.72 3.87 -5.61
N LEU A 47 -14.68 3.06 -6.05
CA LEU A 47 -14.47 2.05 -7.10
C LEU A 47 -13.85 2.63 -8.38
N GLU A 48 -14.18 3.88 -8.69
CA GLU A 48 -13.71 4.61 -9.88
C GLU A 48 -12.22 4.95 -9.82
N THR A 49 -11.66 5.16 -8.61
CA THR A 49 -10.26 5.57 -8.41
C THR A 49 -9.31 4.40 -8.16
N ILE A 50 -9.85 3.21 -7.89
CA ILE A 50 -9.06 2.00 -7.58
C ILE A 50 -8.06 1.63 -8.68
N PRO A 51 -8.39 1.65 -9.99
CA PRO A 51 -7.43 1.29 -11.03
C PRO A 51 -6.18 2.17 -11.01
N GLN A 52 -6.35 3.47 -10.76
CA GLN A 52 -5.26 4.46 -10.70
C GLN A 52 -4.43 4.28 -9.43
N PHE A 53 -5.08 3.99 -8.30
CA PHE A 53 -4.39 3.67 -7.06
C PHE A 53 -3.50 2.44 -7.20
N LEU A 54 -4.01 1.42 -7.88
CA LEU A 54 -3.34 0.13 -8.07
C LEU A 54 -2.27 0.13 -9.18
N GLU A 55 -2.14 1.22 -9.92
CA GLU A 55 -1.19 1.34 -11.03
C GLU A 55 0.26 1.37 -10.54
N ASP A 56 1.12 0.63 -11.25
CA ASP A 56 2.56 0.52 -11.00
C ASP A 56 2.97 0.08 -9.58
N ILE A 57 2.11 -0.61 -8.84
CA ILE A 57 2.44 -1.17 -7.53
C ILE A 57 3.26 -2.46 -7.69
N ASP A 58 4.44 -2.53 -7.05
CA ASP A 58 5.24 -3.76 -6.97
C ASP A 58 4.81 -4.68 -5.81
N LEU A 59 4.30 -4.10 -4.71
CA LEU A 59 3.83 -4.84 -3.53
C LEU A 59 2.76 -4.04 -2.78
N LEU A 60 1.68 -4.71 -2.38
CA LEU A 60 0.67 -4.19 -1.47
C LEU A 60 0.74 -4.93 -0.14
N VAL A 61 1.10 -4.24 0.93
CA VAL A 61 1.05 -4.77 2.29
C VAL A 61 -0.25 -4.29 2.94
N VAL A 62 -1.08 -5.22 3.41
CA VAL A 62 -2.36 -4.89 4.07
C VAL A 62 -2.32 -5.37 5.51
N LYS A 63 -2.30 -4.43 6.46
CA LYS A 63 -2.43 -4.79 7.88
C LYS A 63 -3.90 -4.94 8.23
N VAL A 64 -4.41 -6.16 8.09
CA VAL A 64 -5.82 -6.53 8.20
C VAL A 64 -6.49 -5.94 9.44
N ARG A 65 -7.55 -5.16 9.19
CA ARG A 65 -8.62 -4.89 10.15
C ARG A 65 -9.81 -4.43 9.33
N ASN A 66 -10.94 -5.15 9.39
CA ASN A 66 -12.23 -4.87 8.69
C ASN A 66 -12.37 -5.37 7.24
N ASP A 67 -13.61 -5.33 6.74
CA ASP A 67 -14.02 -5.77 5.41
C ASP A 67 -13.32 -5.01 4.28
N CYS A 68 -13.01 -3.72 4.47
CA CYS A 68 -12.26 -2.93 3.47
C CYS A 68 -10.85 -3.50 3.21
N SER A 69 -10.20 -4.09 4.23
CA SER A 69 -8.92 -4.77 4.04
C SER A 69 -9.07 -6.01 3.14
N ILE A 70 -10.21 -6.72 3.27
CA ILE A 70 -10.51 -7.91 2.48
C ILE A 70 -10.83 -7.53 1.03
N ASP A 71 -11.60 -6.47 0.81
CA ASP A 71 -11.91 -5.97 -0.53
C ASP A 71 -10.63 -5.56 -1.27
N LEU A 72 -9.70 -4.88 -0.59
CA LEU A 72 -8.39 -4.54 -1.14
C LEU A 72 -7.57 -5.76 -1.57
N LEU A 73 -7.57 -6.83 -0.77
CA LEU A 73 -6.88 -8.07 -1.12
C LEU A 73 -7.53 -8.77 -2.32
N HIS A 74 -8.86 -8.76 -2.42
CA HIS A 74 -9.57 -9.31 -3.58
C HIS A 74 -9.25 -8.52 -4.85
N LEU A 75 -9.27 -7.19 -4.77
CA LEU A 75 -8.87 -6.33 -5.87
C LEU A 75 -7.42 -6.57 -6.28
N ALA A 76 -6.48 -6.58 -5.34
CA ALA A 76 -5.07 -6.86 -5.65
C ALA A 76 -4.89 -8.20 -6.39
N LYS A 77 -5.68 -9.23 -6.03
CA LYS A 77 -5.70 -10.51 -6.75
C LYS A 77 -6.17 -10.38 -8.20
N ILE A 78 -7.22 -9.60 -8.47
CA ILE A 78 -7.72 -9.33 -9.83
C ILE A 78 -6.63 -8.66 -10.67
N TYR A 79 -5.94 -7.67 -10.09
CA TYR A 79 -4.87 -6.93 -10.76
C TYR A 79 -3.50 -7.63 -10.72
N LYS A 80 -3.42 -8.84 -10.15
CA LYS A 80 -2.19 -9.65 -10.03
C LYS A 80 -1.06 -8.93 -9.28
N ILE A 81 -1.42 -8.10 -8.31
CA ILE A 81 -0.47 -7.38 -7.46
C ILE A 81 -0.01 -8.32 -6.34
N PRO A 82 1.31 -8.49 -6.12
CA PRO A 82 1.80 -9.23 -4.97
C PRO A 82 1.30 -8.61 -3.65
N THR A 83 0.83 -9.44 -2.72
CA THR A 83 0.31 -8.97 -1.42
C THR A 83 1.00 -9.65 -0.24
N LEU A 84 1.09 -8.93 0.89
CA LEU A 84 1.51 -9.44 2.19
C LEU A 84 0.55 -9.03 3.31
#